data_AF-A0A951A3F7-F1
#
_entry.id   AF-A0A951A3F7-F1
#
_cell.length_a   1.000
_cell.length_b   1.000
_cell.length_c   1.000
_cell.angle_alpha   90.00
_cell.angle_beta   90.00
_cell.angle_gamma   90.00
#
_symmetry.space_group_name_H-M   'P 1'
#
loop_
_entity.id
_entity.type
_entity.pdbx_description
1 polymer ?
#
loop_
_entity_poly.entity_id
_entity_poly.type
_entity_poly.pdbx_seq_one_letter_code
_entity_poly.pdbx_strand_id
1 'polypeptide(L)' 'MSMESLSVSVRRGKGERYDEFTVERRENQTVLDVVTEIQRAQDASLSYRFACRVG' A
#
# COMPACT_ATOMS: atom_id res chain seq x y z
N MET A 1 -13.58 -12.97 -13.28
CA MET A 1 -13.41 -11.70 -12.54
C MET A 1 -12.06 -11.15 -12.96
N SER A 2 -12.03 -10.07 -13.72
CA SER A 2 -10.78 -9.47 -14.19
C SER A 2 -10.07 -8.84 -12.99
N MET A 3 -8.93 -9.37 -12.59
CA MET A 3 -8.06 -8.76 -11.56
C MET A 3 -7.39 -7.54 -12.18
N GLU A 4 -7.97 -6.37 -12.00
CA GLU A 4 -7.26 -5.12 -12.29
C GLU A 4 -6.19 -4.91 -11.22
N SER A 5 -4.98 -4.53 -11.64
CA SER A 5 -3.86 -4.24 -10.76
C SER A 5 -3.66 -2.73 -10.60
N LEU A 6 -3.32 -2.29 -9.40
CA LEU A 6 -2.94 -0.91 -9.09
C LEU A 6 -1.42 -0.84 -8.88
N SER A 7 -0.75 0.03 -9.63
CA SER A 7 0.66 0.37 -9.40
C SER A 7 0.77 1.44 -8.31
N VAL A 8 1.62 1.22 -7.32
CA VAL A 8 1.73 2.07 -6.13
C VAL A 8 3.19 2.38 -5.87
N SER A 9 3.57 3.65 -5.93
CA SER A 9 4.88 4.10 -5.48
C SER A 9 4.83 4.56 -4.02
N VAL A 10 5.74 4.04 -3.20
CA VAL A 10 5.82 4.36 -1.77
C VAL A 10 7.16 4.99 -1.47
N ARG A 11 7.12 6.22 -0.94
CA ARG A 11 8.33 6.93 -0.51
C ARG A 11 8.86 6.36 0.80
N ARG A 12 10.14 5.98 0.82
CA ARG A 12 10.82 5.43 2.01
C ARG A 12 11.53 6.51 2.81
N GLY A 13 11.20 6.62 4.10
CA GLY A 13 11.90 7.48 5.05
C GLY A 13 11.81 8.97 4.69
N LYS A 14 12.91 9.71 4.94
CA LYS A 14 13.01 11.16 4.70
C LYS A 14 13.70 11.52 3.37
N GLY A 15 13.97 10.55 2.50
CA GLY A 15 14.66 10.75 1.22
C GLY A 15 13.73 10.79 0.01
N GLU A 16 14.33 10.81 -1.18
CA GLU A 16 13.64 10.76 -2.48
C GLU A 16 13.48 9.33 -3.03
N ARG A 17 13.74 8.31 -2.21
CA ARG A 17 13.60 6.92 -2.62
C ARG A 17 12.12 6.53 -2.67
N TYR A 18 11.67 6.12 -3.85
CA TYR A 18 10.38 5.46 -4.06
C TYR A 18 10.63 4.00 -4.37
N ASP A 19 9.91 3.12 -3.69
CA ASP A 19 9.82 1.71 -4.04
C ASP A 19 8.44 1.48 -4.71
N GLU A 20 8.42 0.70 -5.79
CA GLU A 20 7.21 0.41 -6.55
C GLU A 20 6.61 -0.93 -6.12
N PHE A 21 5.29 -0.98 -5.98
CA PHE A 21 4.53 -2.15 -5.60
C PHE A 21 3.32 -2.33 -6.51
N THR A 22 2.81 -3.55 -6.58
CA THR A 22 1.57 -3.87 -7.29
C THR A 22 0.59 -4.51 -6.31
N VAL A 23 -0.62 -3.99 -6.27
CA VAL A 23 -1.71 -4.55 -5.45
C VAL A 23 -2.93 -4.82 -6.30
N GLU A 24 -3.79 -5.73 -5.86
CA GLU A 24 -5.07 -5.95 -6.52
C GLU A 24 -6.01 -4.76 -6.28
N ARG A 25 -6.64 -4.26 -7.35
CA ARG A 25 -7.62 -3.18 -7.30
C ARG A 25 -8.99 -3.73 -6.88
N ARG A 26 -9.63 -3.09 -5.91
CA ARG A 26 -10.96 -3.45 -5.39
C ARG A 26 -11.87 -2.23 -5.25
N GLU A 27 -13.19 -2.42 -5.33
CA GLU A 27 -14.18 -1.33 -5.48
C GLU A 27 -14.37 -0.44 -4.23
N ASN A 28 -13.84 -0.83 -3.07
CA ASN A 28 -13.88 -0.04 -1.81
C ASN A 28 -12.55 -0.08 -1.06
N GLN A 29 -11.44 -0.12 -1.80
CA GLN A 29 -10.10 -0.24 -1.24
C GLN A 29 -9.60 1.12 -0.74
N THR A 30 -9.26 1.22 0.55
CA THR A 30 -8.62 2.42 1.09
C THR A 30 -7.11 2.40 0.86
N VAL A 31 -6.47 3.57 0.92
CA VAL A 31 -4.99 3.65 0.92
C VAL A 31 -4.39 2.86 2.09
N LEU A 32 -5.08 2.80 3.23
CA LEU A 32 -4.65 2.01 4.38
C LEU A 32 -4.66 0.51 4.05
N ASP A 33 -5.65 0.02 3.32
CA ASP A 33 -5.70 -1.38 2.88
C ASP A 33 -4.56 -1.68 1.92
N VAL A 34 -4.26 -0.77 0.99
CA VAL A 34 -3.12 -0.88 0.07
C VAL A 34 -1.80 -1.03 0.83
N VAL A 35 -1.47 -0.09 1.74
CA VAL A 35 -0.19 -0.16 2.47
C VAL A 35 -0.13 -1.36 3.43
N THR A 36 -1.28 -1.81 3.94
CA THR A 36 -1.36 -3.02 4.77
C THR A 36 -1.14 -4.29 3.96
N GLU A 37 -1.68 -4.38 2.75
CA GLU A 37 -1.43 -5.49 1.83
C GLU A 37 0.05 -5.53 1.42
N ILE A 38 0.63 -4.40 1.05
CA ILE A 38 2.06 -4.29 0.72
C ILE A 38 2.90 -4.78 1.90
N GLN A 39 2.62 -4.31 3.12
CA GLN A 39 3.39 -4.72 4.30
C GLN A 39 3.28 -6.22 4.56
N ARG A 40 2.09 -6.82 4.40
CA ARG A 40 1.86 -8.23 4.73
C ARG A 40 2.35 -9.21 3.67
N ALA A 41 2.23 -8.84 2.39
CA ALA A 41 2.47 -9.75 1.28
C ALA A 41 3.79 -9.51 0.54
N GLN A 42 4.34 -8.29 0.60
CA GLN A 42 5.47 -7.89 -0.26
C GLN A 42 6.68 -7.39 0.55
N ASP A 43 6.48 -6.53 1.56
CA ASP A 43 7.57 -5.97 2.36
C ASP A 43 7.16 -5.68 3.82
N ALA A 44 7.47 -6.62 4.72
CA ALA A 44 7.20 -6.49 6.16
C ALA A 44 7.99 -5.36 6.85
N SER A 45 9.01 -4.78 6.21
CA SER A 45 9.76 -3.65 6.75
C SER A 45 9.05 -2.30 6.55
N LEU A 46 8.00 -2.25 5.73
CA LEU A 46 7.25 -1.02 5.47
C LEU A 46 6.64 -0.50 6.77
N SER A 47 6.95 0.75 7.11
CA SER A 47 6.53 1.38 8.36
C SER A 47 5.63 2.59 8.08
N TYR A 48 4.44 2.61 8.68
CA TYR A 48 3.44 3.69 8.58
C TYR A 48 2.64 3.79 9.88
N ARG A 49 1.91 4.91 10.08
CA ARG A 49 1.11 5.16 11.28
C ARG A 49 -0.34 5.39 10.91
N PHE A 50 -1.24 4.73 11.64
CA PHE A 50 -2.68 4.92 11.54
C PHE A 50 -3.31 4.54 12.89
N ALA A 51 -4.57 4.91 13.09
CA ALA A 51 -5.33 4.53 14.28
C ALA A 51 -6.77 4.14 13.92
N CYS A 52 -7.63 5.13 13.64
CA CYS A 52 -9.08 4.96 13.71
C CYS A 52 -9.70 4.15 12.56
N ARG A 53 -9.02 3.94 11.42
CA ARG A 53 -9.50 3.29 10.18
C ARG A 53 -10.80 3.85 9.55
N VAL A 54 -11.55 4.72 10.24
CA VAL A 54 -12.85 5.28 9.82
C VAL A 54 -12.79 6.78 9.45
N GLY A 55 -11.58 7.30 9.24
CA GLY A 55 -11.34 8.70 8.90
C GLY A 55 -11.24 8.95 7.41
#